data_AF-A0A9X0CWA4-F1
#
_entry.id   AF-A0A9X0CWA4-F1
#
_cell.length_a   1.000
_cell.length_b   1.000
_cell.length_c   1.000
_cell.angle_alpha   90.00
_cell.angle_beta   90.00
_cell.angle_gamma   90.00
#
_symmetry.space_group_name_H-M   'P 1'
#
loop_
_entity.id
_entity.type
_entity.pdbx_description
1 polymer ?
#
loop_
_entity_poly.entity_id
_entity_poly.type
_entity_poly.pdbx_seq_one_letter_code
_entity_poly.pdbx_strand_id
1 'polypeptide(L)'
;MRKSTLGGKCIETRNGRTKQIAAKLNAWQVLRGTLLRDVFFECLSNATASKCGCRVPSDSGDFVDRICFREDISCASSAFNDLFEGVIKCDCPLACDVVNYESTVSTAAFPNPSLIKILQSKGYNKTEDYLRNNLLLLQVGYTSLSYEHFRQKAQYDTGALMGEIGGNLGLFLGCSLLTICEFIDFAIYLCYTRNKKTS
;
A
#
# COMPACT_ATOMS: atom_id res chain seq x y z
N MET A 1 -19.45 -17.71 -12.17
CA MET A 1 -18.82 -16.46 -12.66
C MET A 1 -19.16 -15.33 -11.69
N ARG A 2 -18.24 -14.95 -10.79
CA ARG A 2 -18.42 -13.79 -9.91
C ARG A 2 -18.00 -12.54 -10.66
N LYS A 3 -18.92 -11.59 -10.84
CA LYS A 3 -18.59 -10.23 -11.30
C LYS A 3 -17.77 -9.56 -10.21
N SER A 4 -16.46 -9.43 -10.41
CA SER A 4 -15.63 -8.53 -9.62
C SER A 4 -15.90 -7.11 -10.11
N THR A 5 -16.35 -6.25 -9.21
CA THR A 5 -16.27 -4.80 -9.39
C THR A 5 -14.80 -4.43 -9.64
N LEU A 6 -14.47 -4.07 -10.89
CA LEU A 6 -13.15 -3.59 -11.27
C LEU A 6 -12.88 -2.24 -10.61
N GLY A 7 -12.15 -2.26 -9.50
CA GLY A 7 -11.72 -1.08 -8.73
C GLY A 7 -11.59 -1.45 -7.26
N GLY A 8 -10.48 -2.09 -6.89
CA GLY A 8 -10.18 -2.34 -5.48
C GLY A 8 -10.09 -1.01 -4.73
N LYS A 9 -10.76 -0.90 -3.57
CA LYS A 9 -10.60 0.26 -2.70
C LYS A 9 -9.18 0.24 -2.12
N CYS A 10 -8.40 1.25 -2.44
CA CYS A 10 -7.11 1.50 -1.81
C CYS A 10 -7.15 2.87 -1.11
N ILE A 11 -6.34 3.02 -0.06
CA ILE A 11 -6.15 4.30 0.62
C ILE A 11 -4.90 4.97 0.05
N GLU A 12 -5.09 6.11 -0.59
CA GLU A 12 -4.01 7.07 -0.81
C GLU A 12 -3.66 7.69 0.54
N THR A 13 -2.37 7.95 0.81
CA THR A 13 -1.94 8.68 2.02
C THR A 13 -2.46 10.12 1.98
N ARG A 14 -3.74 10.30 2.31
CA ARG A 14 -4.44 11.58 2.29
C ARG A 14 -4.48 12.15 3.70
N ASN A 15 -3.32 12.59 4.19
CA ASN A 15 -3.28 13.66 5.18
C ASN A 15 -1.89 14.29 5.27
N GLY A 16 -1.81 15.58 4.95
CA GLY A 16 -0.62 16.44 5.11
C GLY A 16 -0.11 16.61 6.54
N ARG A 17 -0.49 15.76 7.50
CA ARG A 17 0.13 15.68 8.83
C ARG A 17 1.49 14.97 8.80
N THR A 18 1.73 14.07 7.85
CA THR A 18 3.05 13.41 7.70
C THR A 18 4.09 14.31 7.03
N LYS A 19 3.68 15.30 6.23
CA LYS A 19 4.62 16.26 5.61
C LYS A 19 5.23 17.26 6.62
N GLN A 20 4.51 17.64 7.69
CA GLN A 20 5.07 18.52 8.73
C GLN A 20 5.93 17.77 9.76
N ILE A 21 5.66 16.48 9.99
CA ILE A 21 6.44 15.66 10.93
C ILE A 21 7.76 15.18 10.29
N ALA A 22 7.81 15.05 8.95
CA ALA A 22 9.02 14.74 8.20
C ALA A 22 10.16 15.76 8.37
N ALA A 23 9.86 16.99 8.80
CA ALA A 23 10.88 18.02 9.06
C ALA A 23 11.50 17.94 10.47
N LYS A 24 10.94 17.11 11.38
CA LYS A 24 11.33 17.12 12.81
C LYS A 24 11.83 15.79 13.36
N LEU A 25 11.72 14.68 12.63
CA LEU A 25 12.11 13.37 13.14
C LEU A 25 12.98 12.60 12.15
N ASN A 26 13.99 11.92 12.72
CA ASN A 26 15.01 11.11 12.05
C ASN A 26 14.43 10.25 10.92
N ALA A 27 15.21 10.11 9.84
CA ALA A 27 14.86 9.48 8.54
C ALA A 27 14.12 8.12 8.61
N TRP A 28 14.18 7.41 9.74
CA TRP A 28 13.41 6.18 10.00
C TRP A 28 11.88 6.37 9.99
N GLN A 29 11.36 7.57 10.18
CA GLN A 29 9.90 7.81 10.11
C GLN A 29 9.38 8.11 8.70
N VAL A 30 10.26 8.38 7.73
CA VAL A 30 9.89 8.85 6.38
C VAL A 30 9.48 7.70 5.45
N LEU A 31 9.86 6.45 5.77
CA LEU A 31 9.42 5.25 5.05
C LEU A 31 8.03 4.74 5.46
N ARG A 32 7.31 5.45 6.33
CA ARG A 32 5.91 5.17 6.67
C ARG A 32 4.97 5.57 5.53
N GLY A 33 5.09 4.89 4.40
CA GLY A 33 3.88 4.54 3.66
C GLY A 33 3.07 3.61 4.54
N THR A 34 1.77 3.84 4.70
CA THR A 34 0.88 2.96 5.47
C THR A 34 0.81 1.61 4.75
N LEU A 35 1.74 0.71 5.03
CA LEU A 35 1.75 -0.62 4.42
C LEU A 35 0.60 -1.42 5.04
N LEU A 36 0.06 -2.37 4.28
CA LEU A 36 -0.96 -3.31 4.76
C LEU A 36 -0.51 -4.02 6.06
N ARG A 37 0.80 -4.25 6.19
CA ARG A 37 1.43 -4.80 7.38
C ARG A 37 1.24 -3.90 8.62
N ASP A 38 1.36 -2.59 8.47
CA ASP A 38 1.32 -1.64 9.59
C ASP A 38 -0.10 -1.53 10.17
N VAL A 39 -1.11 -1.42 9.29
CA VAL A 39 -2.54 -1.39 9.69
C VAL A 39 -2.95 -2.71 10.34
N PHE A 40 -2.45 -3.83 9.82
CA PHE A 40 -2.69 -5.14 10.42
C PHE A 40 -2.11 -5.24 11.84
N PHE A 41 -0.87 -4.81 12.05
CA PHE A 41 -0.25 -4.83 13.39
C PHE A 41 -0.90 -3.83 14.36
N GLU A 42 -1.36 -2.68 13.87
CA GLU A 42 -2.16 -1.75 14.67
C GLU A 42 -3.49 -2.39 15.10
N CYS A 43 -4.19 -3.08 14.19
CA CYS A 43 -5.42 -3.76 14.53
C CYS A 43 -5.20 -4.91 15.51
N LEU A 44 -4.13 -5.70 15.33
CA LEU A 44 -3.74 -6.74 16.28
C LEU A 44 -3.40 -6.17 17.66
N SER A 45 -2.71 -5.03 17.72
CA SER A 45 -2.40 -4.34 18.98
C SER A 45 -3.68 -3.88 19.70
N ASN A 46 -4.66 -3.36 18.96
CA ASN A 46 -5.95 -2.96 19.52
C ASN A 46 -6.83 -4.17 19.93
N ALA A 47 -6.79 -5.25 19.14
CA ALA A 47 -7.47 -6.52 19.45
C ALA A 47 -6.93 -7.14 20.75
N THR A 48 -5.60 -7.15 20.91
CA THR A 48 -4.96 -7.64 22.14
C THR A 48 -5.22 -6.73 23.33
N ALA A 49 -5.23 -5.40 23.14
CA ALA A 49 -5.59 -4.45 24.19
C ALA A 49 -7.01 -4.68 24.72
N SER A 50 -7.99 -4.87 23.82
CA SER A 50 -9.38 -5.08 24.20
C SER A 50 -9.66 -6.45 24.81
N LYS A 51 -9.03 -7.52 24.29
CA LYS A 51 -9.28 -8.90 24.75
C LYS A 51 -8.44 -9.30 25.97
N CYS A 52 -7.18 -8.86 26.01
CA CYS A 52 -6.18 -9.30 26.99
C CYS A 52 -5.72 -8.19 27.95
N GLY A 53 -6.13 -6.93 27.73
CA GLY A 53 -5.68 -5.80 28.56
C GLY A 53 -4.19 -5.46 28.39
N CYS A 54 -3.55 -5.98 27.36
CA CYS A 54 -2.14 -5.76 27.06
C CYS A 54 -1.96 -5.51 25.57
N ARG A 55 -0.98 -4.68 25.20
CA ARG A 55 -0.60 -4.46 23.81
C ARG A 55 0.62 -5.28 23.45
N VAL A 56 0.54 -5.99 22.34
CA VAL A 56 1.76 -6.48 21.68
C VAL A 56 2.56 -5.28 21.17
N PRO A 57 3.91 -5.31 21.29
CA PRO A 57 4.75 -4.25 20.72
C PRO A 57 4.44 -4.09 19.23
N SER A 58 3.92 -2.92 18.86
CA SER A 58 3.66 -2.52 17.47
C SER A 58 4.57 -1.36 17.12
N ASP A 59 4.77 -1.12 15.82
CA ASP A 59 5.62 -0.06 15.29
C ASP A 59 5.09 1.36 15.61
N SER A 60 3.83 1.49 16.06
CA SER A 60 3.20 2.76 16.44
C SER A 60 3.43 3.12 17.92
N GLY A 61 4.31 4.09 18.13
CA GLY A 61 4.85 4.46 19.44
C GLY A 61 4.01 5.38 20.32
N ASP A 62 3.00 4.82 20.98
CA ASP A 62 2.54 5.33 22.28
C ASP A 62 2.40 4.15 23.26
N PHE A 63 3.45 3.92 24.06
CA PHE A 63 3.49 2.88 25.11
C PHE A 63 2.78 3.36 26.38
N VAL A 64 1.59 3.95 26.24
CA VAL A 64 0.78 4.36 27.39
C VAL A 64 0.18 3.14 28.09
N ASP A 65 -0.03 2.05 27.35
CA ASP A 65 -0.63 0.81 27.82
C ASP A 65 0.42 -0.24 28.23
N ARG A 66 0.00 -1.19 29.10
CA ARG A 66 0.81 -2.35 29.51
C ARG A 66 1.21 -3.20 28.31
N ILE A 67 2.48 -3.57 28.23
CA ILE A 67 3.01 -4.50 27.23
C ILE A 67 2.68 -5.95 27.64
N CYS A 68 2.29 -6.79 26.69
CA CYS A 68 2.05 -8.21 26.95
C CYS A 68 3.33 -8.93 27.41
N PHE A 69 3.26 -9.65 28.53
CA PHE A 69 4.37 -10.44 29.07
C PHE A 69 4.14 -11.95 28.87
N ARG A 70 5.06 -12.79 29.38
CA ARG A 70 5.04 -14.24 29.16
C ARG A 70 3.72 -14.91 29.57
N GLU A 71 3.08 -14.42 30.62
CA GLU A 71 1.77 -14.91 31.10
C GLU A 71 0.64 -14.63 30.09
N ASP A 72 0.73 -13.51 29.38
CA ASP A 72 -0.30 -13.03 28.44
C ASP A 72 -0.18 -13.67 27.04
N ILE A 73 0.89 -14.44 26.77
CA ILE A 73 1.15 -15.07 25.46
C ILE A 73 0.00 -15.97 25.02
N SER A 74 -0.57 -16.73 25.96
CA SER A 74 -1.71 -17.61 25.67
C SER A 74 -2.92 -16.81 25.17
N CYS A 75 -3.20 -15.67 25.79
CA CYS A 75 -4.28 -14.77 25.39
C CYS A 75 -3.95 -14.08 24.06
N ALA A 76 -2.73 -13.54 23.90
CA ALA A 76 -2.30 -12.88 22.67
C ALA A 76 -2.34 -13.81 21.46
N SER A 77 -1.94 -15.08 21.62
CA SER A 77 -2.06 -16.10 20.58
C SER A 77 -3.52 -16.39 20.23
N SER A 78 -4.42 -16.41 21.21
CA SER A 78 -5.86 -16.56 20.94
C SER A 78 -6.44 -15.35 20.19
N ALA A 79 -6.01 -14.12 20.54
CA ALA A 79 -6.44 -12.90 19.86
C ALA A 79 -5.96 -12.86 18.40
N PHE A 80 -4.74 -13.36 18.15
CA PHE A 80 -4.20 -13.51 16.80
C PHE A 80 -5.00 -14.53 15.97
N ASN A 81 -5.36 -15.68 16.55
CA ASN A 81 -6.18 -16.67 15.87
C ASN A 81 -7.58 -16.13 15.56
N ASP A 82 -8.23 -15.47 16.51
CA ASP A 82 -9.53 -14.82 16.30
C ASP A 82 -9.50 -13.75 15.19
N LEU A 83 -8.39 -13.02 15.08
CA LEU A 83 -8.17 -12.06 14.01
C LEU A 83 -8.03 -12.76 12.64
N PHE A 84 -7.33 -13.89 12.59
CA PHE A 84 -7.14 -14.67 11.36
C PHE A 84 -8.42 -15.42 10.93
N GLU A 85 -9.19 -15.91 11.89
CA GLU A 85 -10.50 -16.56 11.69
C GLU A 85 -11.61 -15.56 11.35
N GLY A 86 -11.34 -14.25 11.45
CA GLY A 86 -12.28 -13.18 11.11
C GLY A 86 -13.36 -12.94 12.17
N VAL A 87 -13.15 -13.43 13.40
CA VAL A 87 -13.98 -13.10 14.56
C VAL A 87 -13.84 -11.63 14.90
N ILE A 88 -12.61 -11.12 14.85
CA ILE A 88 -12.29 -9.69 14.99
C ILE A 88 -12.26 -9.07 13.60
N LYS A 89 -13.20 -8.15 13.32
CA LYS A 89 -13.27 -7.45 12.04
C LYS A 89 -12.31 -6.26 12.01
N CYS A 90 -11.25 -6.39 11.22
CA CYS A 90 -10.37 -5.28 10.88
C CYS A 90 -10.60 -4.87 9.42
N ASP A 91 -10.88 -3.58 9.20
CA ASP A 91 -10.89 -3.02 7.86
C ASP A 91 -9.45 -2.58 7.53
N CYS A 92 -8.72 -3.46 6.83
CA CYS A 92 -7.33 -3.24 6.42
C CYS A 92 -7.28 -2.94 4.92
N PRO A 93 -7.59 -1.71 4.48
CA PRO A 93 -7.52 -1.35 3.07
C PRO A 93 -6.06 -1.38 2.59
N LEU A 94 -5.88 -1.76 1.33
CA LEU A 94 -4.58 -1.76 0.68
C LEU A 94 -4.10 -0.32 0.45
N ALA A 95 -2.79 -0.09 0.53
CA ALA A 95 -2.19 1.16 0.09
C ALA A 95 -2.28 1.28 -1.44
N CYS A 96 -2.54 2.48 -1.96
CA CYS A 96 -2.52 2.70 -3.41
C CYS A 96 -1.08 2.72 -3.97
N ASP A 97 -0.12 3.18 -3.17
CA ASP A 97 1.30 3.23 -3.54
C ASP A 97 2.05 2.08 -2.85
N VAL A 98 2.59 1.14 -3.63
CA VAL A 98 3.31 -0.02 -3.13
C VAL A 98 4.63 -0.15 -3.86
N VAL A 99 5.72 -0.34 -3.10
CA VAL A 99 7.05 -0.60 -3.63
C VAL A 99 7.43 -2.03 -3.27
N ASN A 100 7.64 -2.86 -4.29
CA ASN A 100 8.09 -4.24 -4.13
C ASN A 100 9.55 -4.35 -4.57
N TYR A 101 10.38 -4.93 -3.71
CA TYR A 101 11.78 -5.24 -4.03
C TYR A 101 11.91 -6.73 -4.30
N GLU A 102 12.19 -7.09 -5.56
CA GLU A 102 12.56 -8.46 -5.90
C GLU A 102 14.04 -8.68 -5.54
N SER A 103 14.30 -9.63 -4.65
CA SER A 103 15.65 -9.94 -4.18
C SER A 103 16.16 -11.24 -4.79
N THR A 104 17.34 -11.19 -5.41
CA THR A 104 18.09 -12.38 -5.81
C THR A 104 19.29 -12.57 -4.89
N VAL A 105 19.52 -13.79 -4.42
CA VAL A 105 20.59 -14.10 -3.46
C VAL A 105 21.65 -14.95 -4.13
N SER A 106 22.89 -14.49 -4.08
CA SER A 106 24.07 -15.27 -4.46
C SER A 106 24.93 -15.55 -3.24
N THR A 107 25.30 -16.81 -3.05
CA THR A 107 26.13 -17.26 -1.92
C THR A 107 27.47 -17.73 -2.42
N ALA A 108 28.54 -17.32 -1.74
CA ALA A 108 29.90 -17.75 -2.00
C ALA A 108 30.58 -18.17 -0.70
N ALA A 109 31.56 -19.07 -0.80
CA ALA A 109 32.34 -19.50 0.35
C ALA A 109 33.15 -18.32 0.91
N PHE A 110 32.95 -18.02 2.18
CA PHE A 110 33.63 -16.96 2.92
C PHE A 110 33.98 -17.48 4.32
N PRO A 111 35.13 -17.14 4.92
CA PRO A 111 36.27 -16.40 4.36
C PRO A 111 37.23 -17.28 3.52
N ASN A 112 37.98 -16.67 2.61
CA ASN A 112 39.06 -17.34 1.87
C ASN A 112 40.20 -17.74 2.84
N PRO A 113 40.85 -18.93 2.71
CA PRO A 113 42.02 -19.32 3.50
C PRO A 113 43.10 -18.23 3.68
N SER A 114 43.39 -17.43 2.65
CA SER A 114 44.35 -16.32 2.75
C SER A 114 43.86 -15.20 3.67
N LEU A 115 42.56 -14.91 3.64
CA LEU A 115 41.93 -13.92 4.52
C LEU A 115 41.91 -14.40 5.97
N ILE A 116 41.75 -15.71 6.21
CA ILE A 116 41.79 -16.32 7.54
C ILE A 116 43.13 -16.04 8.23
N LYS A 117 44.25 -16.21 7.51
CA LYS A 117 45.60 -15.91 8.03
C LYS A 117 45.77 -14.44 8.39
N ILE A 118 45.20 -13.53 7.59
CA ILE A 118 45.24 -12.08 7.84
C ILE A 118 44.36 -11.70 9.04
N LEU A 119 43.19 -12.31 9.18
CA LEU A 119 42.29 -12.09 10.32
C LEU A 119 42.97 -12.54 11.63
N GLN A 120 43.63 -13.70 11.59
CA GLN A 120 44.40 -14.21 12.73
C GLN A 120 45.55 -13.29 13.12
N SER A 121 46.30 -12.74 12.15
CA SER A 121 47.40 -11.80 12.43
C SER A 121 46.93 -10.41 12.88
N LYS A 122 45.72 -9.99 12.50
CA LYS A 122 45.12 -8.69 12.90
C LYS A 122 44.37 -8.72 14.24
N GLY A 123 44.40 -9.83 14.98
CA GLY A 123 43.86 -9.92 16.34
C GLY A 123 42.64 -10.82 16.51
N TYR A 124 42.15 -11.48 15.45
CA TYR A 124 41.13 -12.52 15.56
C TYR A 124 41.79 -13.89 15.76
N ASN A 125 42.36 -14.11 16.95
CA ASN A 125 43.00 -15.38 17.33
C ASN A 125 41.96 -16.47 17.62
N LYS A 126 41.23 -16.89 16.58
CA LYS A 126 40.25 -17.97 16.61
C LYS A 126 40.65 -19.06 15.61
N THR A 127 40.16 -20.28 15.85
CA THR A 127 40.39 -21.42 14.95
C THR A 127 39.79 -21.13 13.58
N GLU A 128 40.37 -21.73 12.54
CA GLU A 128 39.87 -21.61 11.17
C GLU A 128 38.38 -22.00 11.07
N ASP A 129 38.01 -23.11 11.71
CA ASP A 129 36.63 -23.60 11.75
C ASP A 129 35.68 -22.59 12.39
N TYR A 130 36.12 -21.92 13.46
CA TYR A 130 35.30 -20.89 14.11
C TYR A 130 35.08 -19.70 13.18
N LEU A 131 36.10 -19.28 12.44
CA LEU A 131 36.00 -18.16 11.51
C LEU A 131 35.10 -18.48 10.32
N ARG A 132 35.13 -19.72 9.81
CA ARG A 132 34.26 -20.18 8.71
C ARG A 132 32.79 -20.33 9.13
N ASN A 133 32.54 -20.78 10.37
CA ASN A 133 31.17 -21.03 10.83
C ASN A 133 30.45 -19.80 11.39
N ASN A 134 31.18 -18.77 11.83
CA ASN A 134 30.58 -17.61 12.51
C ASN A 134 30.67 -16.29 11.71
N LEU A 135 31.56 -16.19 10.72
CA LEU A 135 31.67 -14.96 9.93
C LEU A 135 30.77 -15.01 8.69
N LEU A 136 29.98 -13.96 8.51
CA LEU A 136 29.18 -13.73 7.32
C LEU A 136 29.54 -12.38 6.70
N LEU A 137 29.67 -12.37 5.37
CA LEU A 137 29.78 -11.14 4.60
C LEU A 137 28.49 -10.95 3.82
N LEU A 138 27.71 -9.94 4.22
CA LEU A 138 26.48 -9.56 3.51
C LEU A 138 26.76 -8.33 2.66
N GLN A 139 26.57 -8.47 1.35
CA GLN A 139 26.64 -7.34 0.41
C GLN A 139 25.26 -7.14 -0.21
N VAL A 140 24.66 -5.98 0.05
CA VAL A 140 23.36 -5.58 -0.51
C VAL A 140 23.60 -4.53 -1.58
N GLY A 141 23.07 -4.77 -2.77
CA GLY A 141 23.18 -3.85 -3.90
C GLY A 141 22.04 -4.06 -4.89
N TYR A 142 21.80 -3.06 -5.73
CA TYR A 142 20.84 -3.18 -6.82
C TYR A 142 21.45 -3.93 -8.00
N THR A 143 20.73 -4.90 -8.55
CA THR A 143 21.17 -5.64 -9.75
C THR A 143 21.21 -4.73 -10.98
N SER A 144 20.26 -3.79 -11.08
CA SER A 144 20.11 -2.85 -12.19
C SER A 144 19.67 -1.48 -11.67
N LEU A 145 20.02 -0.40 -12.38
CA LEU A 145 19.58 0.98 -12.05
C LEU A 145 18.16 1.31 -12.56
N SER A 146 17.55 0.41 -13.33
CA SER A 146 16.20 0.56 -13.84
C SER A 146 15.19 -0.03 -12.86
N TYR A 147 14.03 0.63 -12.71
CA TYR A 147 12.91 0.16 -11.92
C TYR A 147 11.67 0.01 -12.79
N GLU A 148 10.81 -0.94 -12.44
CA GLU A 148 9.50 -1.12 -13.07
C GLU A 148 8.43 -0.32 -12.31
N HIS A 149 7.62 0.43 -13.04
CA HIS A 149 6.59 1.29 -12.43
C HIS A 149 5.21 0.99 -13.02
N PHE A 150 4.39 0.26 -12.24
CA PHE A 150 3.01 -0.07 -12.61
C PHE A 150 2.05 0.99 -12.09
N ARG A 151 1.31 1.64 -12.99
CA ARG A 151 0.27 2.61 -12.63
C ARG A 151 -1.07 2.21 -13.20
N GLN A 152 -2.02 1.87 -12.33
CA GLN A 152 -3.39 1.61 -12.73
C GLN A 152 -4.08 2.94 -13.04
N LYS A 153 -4.57 3.10 -14.27
CA LYS A 153 -5.42 4.23 -14.69
C LYS A 153 -6.78 3.69 -15.07
N ALA A 154 -7.82 4.52 -14.95
CA ALA A 154 -9.15 4.17 -15.42
C ALA A 154 -9.10 3.87 -16.93
N GLN A 155 -9.82 2.83 -17.37
CA GLN A 155 -9.86 2.43 -18.79
C GLN A 155 -10.49 3.52 -19.66
N TYR A 156 -11.49 4.22 -19.12
CA TYR A 156 -12.12 5.37 -19.75
C TYR A 156 -11.98 6.58 -18.84
N ASP A 157 -11.35 7.62 -19.36
CA ASP A 157 -11.47 8.95 -18.79
C ASP A 157 -12.81 9.57 -19.22
N THR A 158 -13.37 10.48 -18.44
CA THR A 158 -14.64 11.14 -18.79
C THR A 158 -14.57 11.85 -20.13
N GLY A 159 -13.40 12.41 -20.47
CA GLY A 159 -13.15 12.99 -21.79
C GLY A 159 -13.15 11.96 -22.92
N ALA A 160 -12.54 10.78 -22.70
CA ALA A 160 -12.51 9.71 -23.68
C ALA A 160 -13.92 9.16 -23.97
N LEU A 161 -14.74 8.99 -22.92
CA LEU A 161 -16.12 8.54 -23.06
C LEU A 161 -16.98 9.53 -23.89
N MET A 162 -16.88 10.83 -23.59
CA MET A 162 -17.60 11.85 -24.35
C MET A 162 -17.09 11.94 -25.80
N GLY A 163 -15.79 11.72 -26.02
CA GLY A 163 -15.18 11.67 -27.34
C GLY A 163 -15.74 10.54 -28.21
N GLU A 164 -15.91 9.33 -27.65
CA GLU A 164 -16.48 8.19 -28.37
C GLU A 164 -17.96 8.39 -28.70
N ILE A 165 -18.74 8.94 -27.76
CA ILE A 165 -20.17 9.25 -27.98
C ILE A 165 -20.31 10.33 -29.07
N GLY A 166 -19.57 11.43 -28.95
CA GLY A 166 -19.60 12.52 -29.92
C GLY A 166 -19.08 12.10 -31.29
N GLY A 167 -18.05 11.27 -31.34
CA GLY A 167 -17.49 10.72 -32.58
C GLY A 167 -18.48 9.83 -33.32
N ASN A 168 -19.16 8.91 -32.61
CA ASN A 168 -20.16 8.04 -33.22
C ASN A 168 -21.39 8.84 -33.68
N LEU A 169 -21.87 9.80 -32.90
CA LEU A 169 -23.00 10.66 -33.30
C LEU A 169 -22.67 11.54 -34.52
N GLY A 170 -21.46 12.11 -34.55
CA GLY A 170 -20.99 12.93 -35.67
C GLY A 170 -20.77 12.11 -36.95
N LEU A 171 -20.28 10.88 -36.84
CA LEU A 171 -19.99 10.02 -37.99
C LEU A 171 -21.27 9.45 -38.63
N PHE A 172 -22.23 8.99 -37.82
CA PHE A 172 -23.44 8.31 -38.34
C PHE A 172 -24.59 9.26 -38.65
N LEU A 173 -24.79 10.31 -37.85
CA LEU A 173 -25.95 11.21 -37.99
C LEU A 173 -25.57 12.58 -38.58
N GLY A 174 -24.28 12.93 -38.63
CA GLY A 174 -23.84 14.29 -38.96
C GLY A 174 -24.31 15.33 -37.93
N CYS A 175 -24.80 14.88 -36.77
CA CYS A 175 -25.28 15.74 -35.70
C CYS A 175 -24.10 16.23 -34.85
N SER A 176 -24.13 17.51 -34.49
CA SER A 176 -23.14 18.14 -33.64
C SER A 176 -23.79 18.65 -32.34
N LEU A 177 -22.98 19.18 -31.42
CA LEU A 177 -23.51 19.83 -30.21
C LEU A 177 -24.50 20.95 -30.56
N LEU A 178 -24.27 21.67 -31.66
CA LEU A 178 -25.16 22.74 -32.14
C LEU A 178 -26.56 22.22 -32.48
N THR A 179 -26.66 21.05 -33.14
CA THR A 179 -27.97 20.45 -33.47
C THR A 179 -28.75 20.01 -32.23
N ILE A 180 -28.07 19.67 -31.14
CA ILE A 180 -28.73 19.35 -29.86
C ILE A 180 -29.27 20.63 -29.21
N CYS A 181 -28.49 21.71 -29.19
CA CYS A 181 -28.95 23.00 -28.66
C CYS A 181 -30.19 23.50 -29.41
N GLU A 182 -30.20 23.38 -30.74
CA GLU A 182 -31.34 23.77 -31.57
C GLU A 182 -32.63 22.98 -31.22
N PHE A 183 -32.49 21.68 -30.95
CA PHE A 183 -33.59 20.84 -30.50
C PHE A 183 -34.14 21.27 -29.12
N ILE A 184 -33.25 21.65 -28.20
CA ILE A 184 -33.63 22.11 -26.85
C ILE A 184 -34.37 23.45 -26.95
N ASP A 185 -33.87 24.41 -27.72
CA ASP A 185 -34.52 25.70 -27.92
C ASP A 185 -35.92 25.53 -28.55
N PHE A 186 -36.03 24.64 -29.54
CA PHE A 186 -37.32 24.31 -30.14
C PHE A 186 -38.28 23.65 -29.14
N ALA A 187 -37.79 22.75 -28.28
CA ALA A 187 -38.59 22.11 -27.24
C ALA A 187 -39.06 23.10 -26.16
N ILE A 188 -38.20 24.03 -25.73
CA ILE A 188 -38.55 25.09 -24.78
C ILE A 188 -39.62 26.00 -25.40
N TYR A 189 -39.44 26.41 -26.66
CA TYR A 189 -40.40 27.22 -27.38
C TYR A 189 -41.77 26.54 -27.49
N LEU A 190 -41.79 25.24 -27.79
CA LEU A 190 -43.01 24.42 -27.81
C LEU A 190 -43.66 24.31 -26.43
N CYS A 191 -42.90 24.09 -25.36
CA CYS A 191 -43.44 24.02 -24.00
C CYS A 191 -44.04 25.37 -23.57
N TYR A 192 -43.37 26.48 -23.88
CA TYR A 192 -43.86 27.82 -23.58
C TYR A 192 -45.16 28.14 -24.31
N THR A 193 -45.24 27.81 -25.60
CA THR A 193 -46.45 28.01 -26.40
C THR A 193 -47.60 27.07 -26.02
N ARG A 194 -47.32 25.84 -25.57
CA ARG A 194 -48.34 24.94 -25.00
C ARG A 194 -48.89 25.45 -23.67
N ASN A 195 -48.04 25.91 -22.76
CA ASN A 195 -48.51 26.49 -21.48
C ASN A 195 -49.39 27.73 -21.69
N LYS A 196 -49.11 28.53 -22.73
CA LYS A 196 -49.94 29.70 -23.08
C LYS A 196 -51.29 29.36 -23.69
N LYS A 197 -51.51 28.12 -24.18
CA LYS A 197 -52.79 27.65 -24.72
C LYS A 197 -53.70 26.99 -23.67
N THR A 198 -53.20 26.73 -22.46
CA THR A 198 -53.94 26.07 -21.37
C THR A 198 -54.30 27.05 -20.24
N SER A 199 -54.05 28.36 -20.42
CA SER A 199 -54.51 29.45 -19.55
C SER A 199 -55.43 30.40 -20.29
#